data_AF-A0A7J4TJB8-F1
#
_entry.id   AF-A0A7J4TJB8-F1
#
_cell.length_a   1.000
_cell.length_b   1.000
_cell.length_c   1.000
_cell.angle_alpha   90.00
_cell.angle_beta   90.00
_cell.angle_gamma   90.00
#
_symmetry.space_group_name_H-M   'P 1'
#
loop_
_entity.id
_entity.type
_entity.pdbx_description
1 polymer ?
#
loop_
_entity_poly.entity_id
_entity_poly.type
_entity_poly.pdbx_seq_one_letter_code
_entity_poly.pdbx_strand_id
1 'polypeptide(L)'
;MKQILLTDPDKCDGCNECIEACAKVNGESGIFLHKMTEGYQTILCQQCINPSCLKGCFRDAIYREDGVVKIDQDLCVGCRLCMLMCPIGSITHTEDKMLKCEQQCMASGEDQPACVKACEQNCLGVVDVKDFATGLQQNFEMDNSLGSSSIRPLSPSGELAMSTEGLCVFCGTCEIVCPTNAIKIVDSHAEIDKSKCIMCGSCTAACPVLIPTGAGSIWDPRTIADIRYTSKAGKYVLRGFGTERRLPSLDDIIILPGQASVSPVDKYREACNTKVVLGSRYAENPLELETPVLIAGMSFGALSEECKVAMAKGSALVGSCANTGEGGMLPRERECADKLMVQYSSGRFGVSADYLNVGDAIEVKIGQGAKPGMGGHLLAEKVSPKVAEIRGIPLGTDALSPARFLDATRPGDLDKHIELIREVTDWQVPIVVKLGPGRVKDDVQLVAEAGADVISVDGMEGGTGAAPEVVIEHTGIPTLAALMEAVHGLEEIGMKDTVDLIITGGIRSGADVAKSMALGADAVYIGTGAMIAMGCRACRMCYTGKCPVGVATQDPILCERLDVDLAAMRVANYIKSMTEETKMLAQLAGHNDIRKFSPDDLRALNSDTAKITGLRLTGL
;
A
#
# COMPACT_ATOMS: atom_id res chain seq x y z
N MET A 1 15.94 29.49 24.65
CA MET A 1 17.32 30.01 24.66
C MET A 1 18.12 29.44 23.49
N LYS A 2 18.98 30.26 22.86
CA LYS A 2 19.76 29.96 21.63
C LYS A 2 21.27 29.83 21.89
N GLN A 3 21.67 29.42 23.09
CA GLN A 3 23.05 29.38 23.52
C GLN A 3 23.52 27.94 23.75
N ILE A 4 24.58 27.54 23.04
CA ILE A 4 25.26 26.26 23.26
C ILE A 4 26.67 26.51 23.80
N LEU A 5 27.23 25.52 24.49
CA LEU A 5 28.60 25.58 24.98
C LEU A 5 29.52 24.86 23.99
N LEU A 6 30.57 25.56 23.55
CA LEU A 6 31.61 25.01 22.70
C LEU A 6 32.97 25.10 23.37
N THR A 7 33.77 24.07 23.14
CA THR A 7 35.17 24.01 23.58
C THR A 7 36.07 24.23 22.37
N ASP A 8 37.07 25.09 22.52
CA ASP A 8 38.24 25.19 21.66
C ASP A 8 39.27 24.15 22.11
N PRO A 9 39.42 23.02 21.39
CA PRO A 9 40.25 21.91 21.84
C PRO A 9 41.74 22.25 21.86
N ASP A 10 42.17 23.21 21.03
CA ASP A 10 43.58 23.60 20.88
C ASP A 10 44.07 24.45 22.08
N LYS A 11 43.13 25.06 22.81
CA LYS A 11 43.41 25.86 24.01
C LYS A 11 43.20 25.10 25.32
N CYS A 12 42.53 23.95 25.28
CA CYS A 12 42.21 23.20 26.49
C CYS A 12 43.41 22.36 26.94
N ASP A 13 43.95 22.68 28.12
CA ASP A 13 45.09 21.99 28.74
C ASP A 13 44.69 20.80 29.63
N GLY A 14 43.39 20.62 29.87
CA GLY A 14 42.85 19.52 30.68
C GLY A 14 42.86 19.77 32.19
N CYS A 15 42.86 21.02 32.64
CA CYS A 15 42.92 21.41 34.06
C CYS A 15 41.74 20.95 34.95
N ASN A 16 40.61 20.52 34.37
CA ASN A 16 39.35 20.13 35.03
C ASN A 16 38.58 21.24 35.77
N GLU A 17 38.99 22.51 35.70
CA GLU A 17 38.32 23.64 36.38
C GLU A 17 36.82 23.73 36.03
N CYS A 18 36.46 23.45 34.77
CA CYS A 18 35.08 23.47 34.30
C CYS A 18 34.21 22.33 34.89
N ILE A 19 34.82 21.17 35.19
CA ILE A 19 34.15 20.02 35.83
C ILE A 19 33.93 20.33 37.31
N GLU A 20 34.96 20.83 38.00
CA GLU A 20 34.89 21.19 39.42
C GLU A 20 33.86 22.30 39.66
N ALA A 21 33.85 23.33 38.82
CA ALA A 21 32.87 24.40 38.89
C ALA A 21 31.44 23.90 38.64
N CYS A 22 31.24 22.94 37.72
CA CYS A 22 29.93 22.35 37.45
C CYS A 22 29.44 21.52 38.65
N ALA A 23 30.29 20.67 39.21
CA ALA A 23 29.97 19.85 40.37
C ALA A 23 29.65 20.71 41.61
N LYS A 24 30.39 21.80 41.82
CA LYS A 24 30.16 22.71 42.95
C LYS A 24 28.77 23.34 42.95
N VAL A 25 28.20 23.59 41.77
CA VAL A 25 26.87 24.22 41.63
C VAL A 25 25.76 23.18 41.64
N ASN A 26 25.95 22.04 40.97
CA ASN A 26 24.87 21.07 40.71
C ASN A 26 24.96 19.79 41.58
N GLY A 27 25.94 19.71 42.48
CA GLY A 27 26.26 18.51 43.28
C GLY A 27 27.07 17.46 42.50
N GLU A 28 26.74 17.25 41.23
CA GLU A 28 27.46 16.36 40.32
C GLU A 28 27.75 17.05 38.98
N SER A 29 28.88 16.72 38.35
CA SER A 29 29.23 17.31 37.06
C SER A 29 28.47 16.63 35.92
N GLY A 30 27.70 17.41 35.16
CA GLY A 30 27.14 17.00 33.87
C GLY A 30 28.12 17.16 32.70
N ILE A 31 29.39 17.38 33.01
CA ILE A 31 30.49 17.71 32.09
C ILE A 31 31.64 16.72 32.33
N PHE A 32 32.24 16.22 31.25
CA PHE A 32 33.47 15.45 31.32
C PHE A 32 34.41 15.79 30.16
N LEU A 33 35.71 15.55 30.35
CA LEU A 33 36.73 15.80 29.34
C LEU A 33 37.06 14.50 28.59
N HIS A 34 37.19 14.62 27.27
CA HIS A 34 37.70 13.61 26.38
C HIS A 34 39.07 14.04 25.85
N LYS A 35 40.07 13.16 25.98
CA LYS A 35 41.42 13.43 25.48
C LYS A 35 41.46 13.18 23.97
N MET A 36 41.86 14.19 23.21
CA MET A 36 42.04 14.11 21.76
C MET A 36 43.50 13.77 21.42
N THR A 37 43.80 13.55 20.13
CA THR A 37 45.18 13.37 19.64
C THR A 37 46.04 14.60 19.94
N GLU A 38 45.44 15.80 19.82
CA GLU A 38 46.01 17.09 20.24
C GLU A 38 44.95 17.83 21.06
N GLY A 39 45.25 18.14 22.32
CA GLY A 39 44.34 18.85 23.22
C GLY A 39 43.25 18.00 23.91
N TYR A 40 42.26 18.69 24.49
CA TYR A 40 41.13 18.10 25.21
C TYR A 40 39.81 18.70 24.73
N GLN A 41 38.77 17.87 24.63
CA GLN A 41 37.42 18.31 24.27
C GLN A 41 36.46 18.07 25.43
N THR A 42 35.63 19.05 25.74
CA THR A 42 34.57 18.90 26.72
C THR A 42 33.35 18.23 26.09
N ILE A 43 32.85 17.17 26.71
CA ILE A 43 31.60 16.52 26.33
C ILE A 43 30.49 17.04 27.23
N LEU A 44 29.52 17.74 26.63
CA LEU A 44 28.41 18.39 27.31
C LEU A 44 27.13 18.29 26.48
N CYS A 45 25.97 18.35 27.15
CA CYS A 45 24.68 18.25 26.48
C CYS A 45 24.36 19.51 25.66
N GLN A 46 24.16 19.32 24.35
CA GLN A 46 23.91 20.39 23.39
C GLN A 46 22.44 20.86 23.32
N GLN A 47 21.58 20.42 24.24
CA GLN A 47 20.17 20.83 24.34
C GLN A 47 19.43 20.80 22.99
N CYS A 48 19.58 19.68 22.26
CA CYS A 48 19.11 19.55 20.88
C CYS A 48 17.65 19.97 20.70
N ILE A 49 17.33 20.63 19.58
CA ILE A 49 15.94 21.01 19.24
C ILE A 49 15.04 19.77 19.10
N ASN A 50 15.60 18.68 18.56
CA ASN A 50 14.94 17.38 18.39
C ASN A 50 15.79 16.27 19.05
N PRO A 51 15.73 16.09 20.39
CA PRO A 51 16.66 15.22 21.11
C PRO A 51 16.40 13.74 20.83
N SER A 52 17.40 13.02 20.32
CA SER A 52 17.34 11.57 20.14
C SER A 52 17.22 10.81 21.47
N CYS A 53 17.83 11.33 22.54
CA CYS A 53 17.70 10.77 23.89
C CYS A 53 16.26 10.80 24.40
N LEU A 54 15.49 11.82 24.01
CA LEU A 54 14.07 11.93 24.31
C LEU A 54 13.28 10.85 23.58
N LYS A 55 13.49 10.69 22.27
CA LYS A 55 12.85 9.63 21.46
C LYS A 55 13.17 8.21 21.95
N GLY A 56 14.36 8.03 22.53
CA GLY A 56 14.79 6.75 23.09
C GLY A 56 14.28 6.45 24.51
N CYS A 57 13.61 7.41 25.17
CA CYS A 57 13.16 7.25 26.54
C CYS A 57 11.74 6.68 26.61
N PHE A 58 11.62 5.36 26.73
CA PHE A 58 10.30 4.69 26.80
C PHE A 58 9.47 5.01 28.06
N ARG A 59 10.04 5.68 29.07
CA ARG A 59 9.32 6.08 30.29
C ARG A 59 8.80 7.52 30.24
N ASP A 60 9.05 8.23 29.14
CA ASP A 60 8.83 9.67 29.02
C ASP A 60 9.51 10.48 30.14
N ALA A 61 10.60 9.93 30.70
CA ALA A 61 11.38 10.58 31.75
C ALA A 61 12.24 11.73 31.20
N ILE A 62 12.44 11.82 29.88
CA ILE A 62 13.16 12.92 29.24
C ILE A 62 12.15 13.83 28.55
N TYR A 63 12.26 15.13 28.79
CA TYR A 63 11.35 16.14 28.22
C TYR A 63 12.11 17.43 27.89
N ARG A 64 11.45 18.36 27.19
CA ARG A 64 12.02 19.68 26.86
C ARG A 64 11.19 20.79 27.49
N GLU A 65 11.85 21.70 28.19
CA GLU A 65 11.25 22.84 28.88
C GLU A 65 12.15 24.06 28.67
N ASP A 66 11.57 25.17 28.18
CA ASP A 66 12.28 26.44 27.90
C ASP A 66 13.54 26.33 27.01
N GLY A 67 13.57 25.30 26.17
CA GLY A 67 14.69 25.00 25.28
C GLY A 67 15.75 24.09 25.89
N VAL A 68 15.62 23.73 27.17
CA VAL A 68 16.49 22.80 27.90
C VAL A 68 15.87 21.41 27.88
N VAL A 69 16.66 20.40 27.53
CA VAL A 69 16.28 18.99 27.68
C VAL A 69 16.49 18.63 29.15
N LYS A 70 15.52 18.03 29.83
CA LYS A 70 15.55 17.65 31.26
C LYS A 70 15.26 16.17 31.45
N ILE A 71 15.73 15.60 32.55
CA ILE A 71 15.46 14.22 32.98
C ILE A 71 14.69 14.25 34.31
N ASP A 72 13.45 13.80 34.29
CA ASP A 72 12.66 13.47 35.48
C ASP A 72 13.22 12.20 36.13
N GLN A 73 13.88 12.35 37.26
CA GLN A 73 14.50 11.23 37.97
C GLN A 73 13.47 10.31 38.64
N ASP A 74 12.25 10.78 38.93
CA ASP A 74 11.20 9.97 39.54
C ASP A 74 10.56 9.01 38.53
N LEU A 75 10.53 9.41 37.24
CA LEU A 75 10.07 8.55 36.14
C LEU A 75 11.17 7.65 35.57
N CYS A 76 12.44 8.06 35.73
CA CYS A 76 13.61 7.36 35.21
C CYS A 76 13.82 6.01 35.93
N VAL A 77 14.07 4.96 35.15
CA VAL A 77 14.33 3.60 35.66
C VAL A 77 15.79 3.16 35.46
N GLY A 78 16.69 4.09 35.10
CA GLY A 78 18.12 3.80 34.95
C GLY A 78 18.50 2.83 33.82
N CYS A 79 17.64 2.66 32.80
CA CYS A 79 17.86 1.69 31.70
C CYS A 79 19.04 1.99 30.75
N ARG A 80 19.65 3.17 30.86
CA ARG A 80 20.80 3.65 30.05
C ARG A 80 20.58 3.78 28.54
N LEU A 81 19.38 3.55 28.02
CA LEU A 81 19.08 3.70 26.58
C LEU A 81 19.35 5.12 26.07
N CYS A 82 19.07 6.14 26.88
CA CYS A 82 19.36 7.52 26.53
C CYS A 82 20.87 7.81 26.35
N MET A 83 21.76 7.02 26.97
CA MET A 83 23.20 7.10 26.73
C MET A 83 23.56 6.64 25.31
N LEU A 84 22.99 5.52 24.87
CA LEU A 84 23.17 4.99 23.50
C LEU A 84 22.59 5.91 22.44
N MET A 85 21.46 6.56 22.77
CA MET A 85 20.75 7.43 21.84
C MET A 85 21.34 8.84 21.76
N CYS A 86 22.27 9.21 22.64
CA CYS A 86 22.92 10.51 22.59
C CYS A 86 24.08 10.46 21.57
N PRO A 87 23.98 11.17 20.42
CA PRO A 87 25.02 11.11 19.38
C PRO A 87 26.37 11.69 19.82
N ILE A 88 26.37 12.51 20.89
CA ILE A 88 27.56 13.18 21.44
C ILE A 88 28.02 12.46 22.73
N GLY A 89 27.27 11.47 23.21
CA GLY A 89 27.60 10.75 24.44
C GLY A 89 27.45 11.58 25.73
N SER A 90 26.76 12.72 25.70
CA SER A 90 26.71 13.68 26.81
C SER A 90 25.84 13.27 28.01
N ILE A 91 25.29 12.04 28.01
CA ILE A 91 24.49 11.52 29.10
C ILE A 91 25.29 10.41 29.77
N THR A 92 25.52 10.55 31.06
CA THR A 92 26.21 9.56 31.90
C THR A 92 25.26 9.05 32.98
N HIS A 93 25.71 8.08 33.79
CA HIS A 93 24.93 7.52 34.89
C HIS A 93 25.81 7.40 36.13
N THR A 94 25.19 7.56 37.29
CA THR A 94 25.73 7.16 38.60
C THR A 94 24.98 5.90 39.07
N GLU A 95 25.23 5.45 40.30
CA GLU A 95 24.53 4.29 40.86
C GLU A 95 23.01 4.49 40.90
N ASP A 96 22.55 5.73 41.09
CA ASP A 96 21.12 6.02 41.31
C ASP A 96 20.47 6.96 40.27
N LYS A 97 21.24 7.65 39.41
CA LYS A 97 20.68 8.71 38.54
C LYS A 97 21.30 8.76 37.14
N MET A 98 20.52 9.26 36.19
CA MET A 98 21.03 9.63 34.86
C MET A 98 21.44 11.11 34.87
N LEU A 99 22.67 11.42 34.45
CA LEU A 99 23.23 12.76 34.52
C LEU A 99 23.53 13.33 33.14
N LYS A 100 23.29 14.63 33.00
CA LYS A 100 23.73 15.47 31.89
C LYS A 100 23.63 16.93 32.32
N CYS A 101 24.24 17.84 31.57
CA CYS A 101 24.00 19.27 31.77
C CYS A 101 22.51 19.61 31.57
N GLU A 102 21.89 20.25 32.56
CA GLU A 102 20.52 20.81 32.49
C GLU A 102 20.52 22.33 32.67
N GLN A 103 21.69 22.97 32.52
CA GLN A 103 21.88 24.42 32.64
C GLN A 103 21.33 25.04 33.94
N GLN A 104 21.27 24.28 35.03
CA GLN A 104 20.76 24.72 36.33
C GLN A 104 21.50 25.95 36.87
N CYS A 105 22.80 26.09 36.57
CA CYS A 105 23.60 27.26 36.92
C CYS A 105 23.16 28.57 36.25
N MET A 106 22.37 28.51 35.18
CA MET A 106 21.84 29.69 34.47
C MET A 106 20.51 30.19 35.04
N ALA A 107 19.86 29.42 35.92
CA ALA A 107 18.58 29.80 36.52
C ALA A 107 18.70 30.94 37.55
N SER A 108 19.92 31.30 37.96
CA SER A 108 20.22 32.29 39.01
C SER A 108 20.37 33.73 38.51
N GLY A 109 20.21 33.99 37.20
CA GLY A 109 20.34 35.33 36.62
C GLY A 109 21.79 35.79 36.36
N GLU A 110 22.76 34.87 36.30
CA GLU A 110 24.13 35.18 35.85
C GLU A 110 24.22 35.13 34.31
N ASP A 111 25.03 36.02 33.73
CA ASP A 111 25.21 36.15 32.27
C ASP A 111 26.02 34.99 31.64
N GLN A 112 26.71 34.17 32.45
CA GLN A 112 27.55 33.06 31.97
C GLN A 112 27.49 31.83 32.89
N PRO A 113 27.53 30.60 32.35
CA PRO A 113 27.60 29.37 33.14
C PRO A 113 28.86 29.29 34.01
N ALA A 114 28.75 28.67 35.19
CA ALA A 114 29.87 28.48 36.12
C ALA A 114 31.09 27.79 35.50
N CYS A 115 30.87 26.86 34.56
CA CYS A 115 31.93 26.15 33.85
C CYS A 115 32.68 27.03 32.83
N VAL A 116 32.04 28.05 32.28
CA VAL A 116 32.66 29.04 31.36
C VAL A 116 33.46 30.05 32.17
N LYS A 117 32.85 30.57 33.25
CA LYS A 117 33.48 31.52 34.17
C LYS A 117 34.77 30.99 34.81
N ALA A 118 34.85 29.67 34.98
CA ALA A 118 35.99 29.00 35.57
C ALA A 118 37.11 28.64 34.58
N CYS A 119 36.91 28.68 33.24
CA CYS A 119 38.01 28.36 32.30
C CYS A 119 38.93 29.57 32.11
N GLU A 120 40.04 29.62 32.84
CA GLU A 120 41.04 30.70 32.72
C GLU A 120 41.68 30.76 31.32
N GLN A 121 41.80 29.61 30.66
CA GLN A 121 42.31 29.50 29.29
C GLN A 121 41.34 30.02 28.21
N ASN A 122 40.13 30.46 28.59
CA ASN A 122 39.06 30.86 27.67
C ASN A 122 38.76 29.82 26.59
N CYS A 123 38.92 28.55 26.97
CA CYS A 123 38.72 27.37 26.17
C CYS A 123 37.24 27.02 25.96
N LEU A 124 36.38 27.34 26.93
CA LEU A 124 34.95 27.01 26.92
C LEU A 124 34.16 28.30 26.79
N GLY A 125 33.32 28.41 25.77
CA GLY A 125 32.55 29.62 25.49
C GLY A 125 31.06 29.34 25.32
N VAL A 126 30.24 30.33 25.65
CA VAL A 126 28.84 30.38 25.24
C VAL A 126 28.77 30.97 23.84
N VAL A 127 28.17 30.25 22.90
CA VAL A 127 27.97 30.74 21.53
C VAL A 127 26.50 30.72 21.16
N ASP A 128 26.05 31.68 20.35
CA ASP A 128 24.72 31.61 19.74
C ASP A 128 24.77 30.64 18.56
N VAL A 129 23.78 29.75 18.48
CA VAL A 129 23.65 28.79 17.37
C VAL A 129 23.60 29.49 16.01
N LYS A 130 23.08 30.72 15.94
CA LYS A 130 23.04 31.53 14.72
C LYS A 130 24.43 31.86 14.17
N ASP A 131 25.41 32.04 15.06
CA ASP A 131 26.76 32.46 14.68
C ASP A 131 27.57 31.31 14.05
N PHE A 132 27.07 30.07 14.18
CA PHE A 132 27.72 28.85 13.67
C PHE A 132 26.97 28.19 12.49
N ALA A 133 25.76 28.64 12.17
CA ALA A 133 24.98 28.10 11.05
C ALA A 133 25.52 28.63 9.71
N THR A 134 25.85 27.73 8.76
CA THR A 134 26.29 28.12 7.42
C THR A 134 25.12 28.13 6.41
N GLY A 135 25.11 29.11 5.51
CA GLY A 135 24.15 29.20 4.39
C GLY A 135 22.73 29.67 4.76
N LEU A 136 21.72 29.13 4.04
CA LEU A 136 20.28 29.47 4.09
C LEU A 136 19.63 29.47 5.50
N GLN A 137 20.31 28.94 6.51
CA GLN A 137 19.85 28.86 7.90
C GLN A 137 20.06 30.15 8.71
N GLN A 138 20.94 31.07 8.29
CA GLN A 138 21.13 32.36 8.98
C GLN A 138 19.90 33.28 8.90
N ASN A 139 19.09 33.15 7.84
CA ASN A 139 17.91 33.97 7.55
C ASN A 139 16.58 33.31 7.95
N PHE A 140 16.61 32.19 8.68
CA PHE A 140 15.40 31.52 9.14
C PHE A 140 14.90 32.18 10.44
N GLU A 141 13.92 33.07 10.34
CA GLU A 141 13.13 33.48 11.51
C GLU A 141 12.12 32.39 11.84
N MET A 142 12.31 31.71 12.97
CA MET A 142 11.27 30.86 13.54
C MET A 142 10.19 31.76 14.12
N ASP A 143 9.04 31.78 13.47
CA ASP A 143 7.83 32.38 14.03
C ASP A 143 7.45 31.66 15.32
N ASN A 144 7.30 32.42 16.40
CA ASN A 144 7.14 31.94 17.78
C ASN A 144 5.67 31.63 18.12
N SER A 145 4.86 31.30 17.12
CA SER A 145 3.42 31.06 17.27
C SER A 145 3.07 29.65 17.77
N LEU A 146 4.07 28.83 18.13
CA LEU A 146 3.84 27.64 18.96
C LEU A 146 3.86 28.06 20.43
N GLY A 147 2.66 28.21 20.99
CA GLY A 147 2.45 28.51 22.39
C GLY A 147 3.22 27.60 23.33
N SER A 148 3.45 28.12 24.54
CA SER A 148 4.13 27.52 25.69
C SER A 148 3.44 26.27 26.26
N SER A 149 3.07 25.30 25.43
CA SER A 149 2.64 23.99 25.88
C SER A 149 3.82 23.04 25.86
N SER A 150 4.13 22.46 27.01
CA SER A 150 5.04 21.33 27.19
C SER A 150 4.66 20.16 26.27
N ILE A 151 5.29 20.05 25.09
CA ILE A 151 5.05 18.92 24.18
C ILE A 151 5.84 17.71 24.70
N ARG A 152 5.16 16.81 25.42
CA ARG A 152 5.60 15.42 25.58
C ARG A 152 5.29 14.69 24.28
N PRO A 153 6.28 14.23 23.49
CA PRO A 153 5.97 13.35 22.38
C PRO A 153 5.50 12.00 22.93
N LEU A 154 4.66 11.35 22.15
CA LEU A 154 3.77 10.31 22.62
C LEU A 154 4.46 8.94 22.60
N SER A 155 4.22 8.12 23.63
CA SER A 155 4.51 6.67 23.64
C SER A 155 3.91 5.98 22.40
N PRO A 156 4.32 4.78 21.98
CA PRO A 156 3.70 4.08 20.83
C PRO A 156 2.16 3.95 20.91
N SER A 157 1.62 3.94 22.13
CA SER A 157 0.18 4.01 22.39
C SER A 157 -0.41 5.40 22.18
N GLY A 158 0.29 6.46 22.58
CA GLY A 158 -0.12 7.82 22.23
C GLY A 158 0.14 8.14 20.74
N GLU A 159 1.17 7.55 20.12
CA GLU A 159 1.42 7.59 18.69
C GLU A 159 0.27 6.91 17.94
N LEU A 160 -0.28 5.79 18.42
CA LEU A 160 -1.51 5.21 17.89
C LEU A 160 -2.68 6.21 18.02
N ALA A 161 -2.90 6.79 19.19
CA ALA A 161 -4.00 7.72 19.43
C ALA A 161 -3.92 8.97 18.54
N MET A 162 -2.73 9.56 18.38
CA MET A 162 -2.48 10.72 17.51
C MET A 162 -2.48 10.36 16.02
N SER A 163 -1.81 9.27 15.64
CA SER A 163 -1.71 8.86 14.23
C SER A 163 -3.04 8.34 13.66
N THR A 164 -3.99 8.00 14.54
CA THR A 164 -5.36 7.62 14.15
C THR A 164 -6.39 8.70 14.48
N GLU A 165 -5.96 9.90 14.90
CA GLU A 165 -6.88 11.01 15.17
C GLU A 165 -7.67 11.37 13.91
N GLY A 166 -9.00 11.33 13.99
CA GLY A 166 -9.91 11.53 12.84
C GLY A 166 -9.92 10.39 11.81
N LEU A 167 -9.08 9.36 11.97
CA LEU A 167 -9.00 8.20 11.08
C LEU A 167 -9.44 6.89 11.74
N CYS A 168 -9.54 6.85 13.07
CA CYS A 168 -9.97 5.68 13.82
C CYS A 168 -11.40 5.26 13.43
N VAL A 169 -11.58 3.96 13.22
CA VAL A 169 -12.83 3.35 12.73
C VAL A 169 -13.51 2.45 13.76
N PHE A 170 -13.00 2.47 14.99
CA PHE A 170 -13.53 1.73 16.15
C PHE A 170 -13.73 0.25 15.86
N CYS A 171 -12.74 -0.38 15.21
CA CYS A 171 -12.79 -1.79 14.83
C CYS A 171 -12.50 -2.75 16.01
N GLY A 172 -11.97 -2.25 17.13
CA GLY A 172 -11.64 -3.08 18.30
C GLY A 172 -10.37 -3.92 18.18
N THR A 173 -9.68 -3.90 17.03
CA THR A 173 -8.48 -4.74 16.84
C THR A 173 -7.39 -4.43 17.87
N CYS A 174 -7.15 -3.14 18.16
CA CYS A 174 -6.15 -2.71 19.15
C CYS A 174 -6.45 -3.20 20.58
N GLU A 175 -7.72 -3.28 20.96
CA GLU A 175 -8.18 -3.86 22.24
C GLU A 175 -7.93 -5.38 22.26
N ILE A 176 -8.31 -6.07 21.18
CA ILE A 176 -8.13 -7.53 21.08
C ILE A 176 -6.65 -7.90 21.13
N VAL A 177 -5.77 -7.26 20.37
CA VAL A 177 -4.34 -7.63 20.33
C VAL A 177 -3.54 -7.19 21.56
N CYS A 178 -4.14 -6.38 22.44
CA CYS A 178 -3.46 -5.88 23.63
C CYS A 178 -3.14 -7.03 24.60
N PRO A 179 -1.85 -7.29 24.92
CA PRO A 179 -1.48 -8.40 25.80
C PRO A 179 -1.83 -8.14 27.27
N THR A 180 -1.95 -6.86 27.68
CA THR A 180 -2.20 -6.46 29.06
C THR A 180 -3.62 -5.91 29.28
N ASN A 181 -4.48 -5.96 28.25
CA ASN A 181 -5.81 -5.36 28.27
C ASN A 181 -5.79 -3.87 28.70
N ALA A 182 -4.74 -3.15 28.28
CA ALA A 182 -4.57 -1.74 28.53
C ALA A 182 -5.42 -0.85 27.60
N ILE A 183 -6.04 -1.41 26.56
CA ILE A 183 -6.82 -0.65 25.57
C ILE A 183 -8.26 -1.11 25.63
N LYS A 184 -9.19 -0.15 25.63
CA LYS A 184 -10.63 -0.40 25.54
C LYS A 184 -11.24 0.54 24.51
N ILE A 185 -12.10 0.04 23.63
CA ILE A 185 -12.91 0.91 22.77
C ILE A 185 -14.10 1.42 23.58
N VAL A 186 -14.22 2.73 23.70
CA VAL A 186 -15.33 3.41 24.37
C VAL A 186 -15.94 4.38 23.36
N ASP A 187 -17.23 4.22 23.08
CA ASP A 187 -17.98 4.98 22.08
C ASP A 187 -17.28 5.04 20.71
N SER A 188 -16.57 6.15 20.44
CA SER A 188 -15.88 6.47 19.20
C SER A 188 -14.41 6.87 19.44
N HIS A 189 -13.72 6.22 20.38
CA HIS A 189 -12.25 6.30 20.49
C HIS A 189 -11.68 5.09 21.25
N ALA A 190 -10.36 4.91 21.16
CA ALA A 190 -9.63 3.93 21.95
C ALA A 190 -9.08 4.62 23.21
N GLU A 191 -9.52 4.16 24.39
CA GLU A 191 -8.96 4.60 25.68
C GLU A 191 -7.81 3.68 26.08
N ILE A 192 -6.71 4.29 26.54
CA ILE A 192 -5.49 3.57 26.91
C ILE A 192 -5.16 3.80 28.38
N ASP A 193 -5.25 2.75 29.17
CA ASP A 193 -4.80 2.68 30.56
C ASP A 193 -3.26 2.65 30.58
N LYS A 194 -2.67 3.83 30.81
CA LYS A 194 -1.21 4.01 30.85
C LYS A 194 -0.52 3.17 31.93
N SER A 195 -1.22 2.78 33.00
CA SER A 195 -0.65 1.95 34.07
C SER A 195 -0.46 0.49 33.65
N LYS A 196 -1.29 0.00 32.71
CA LYS A 196 -1.22 -1.37 32.16
C LYS A 196 -0.46 -1.43 30.84
N CYS A 197 -0.26 -0.30 30.17
CA CYS A 197 0.40 -0.27 28.87
C CYS A 197 1.90 -0.58 29.01
N ILE A 198 2.36 -1.64 28.34
CA ILE A 198 3.78 -2.02 28.29
C ILE A 198 4.49 -1.55 27.01
N MET A 199 3.83 -0.69 26.21
CA MET A 199 4.38 -0.08 24.98
C MET A 199 4.94 -1.08 23.95
N CYS A 200 4.36 -2.28 23.87
CA CYS A 200 4.81 -3.33 22.95
C CYS A 200 4.52 -3.07 21.45
N GLY A 201 3.82 -1.97 21.11
CA GLY A 201 3.50 -1.60 19.71
C GLY A 201 2.47 -2.48 18.99
N SER A 202 1.94 -3.53 19.64
CA SER A 202 1.02 -4.47 18.97
C SER A 202 -0.28 -3.81 18.51
N CYS A 203 -0.77 -2.81 19.23
CA CYS A 203 -1.96 -2.05 18.84
C CYS A 203 -1.74 -1.21 17.58
N THR A 204 -0.53 -0.66 17.41
CA THR A 204 -0.10 0.04 16.19
C THR A 204 0.04 -0.94 15.03
N ALA A 205 0.69 -2.09 15.26
CA ALA A 205 0.91 -3.12 14.25
C ALA A 205 -0.38 -3.78 13.75
N ALA A 206 -1.39 -3.88 14.61
CA ALA A 206 -2.69 -4.42 14.25
C ALA A 206 -3.68 -3.38 13.74
N CYS A 207 -3.33 -2.09 13.79
CA CYS A 207 -4.25 -1.05 13.38
C CYS A 207 -4.39 -1.06 11.85
N PRO A 208 -5.57 -1.31 11.29
CA PRO A 208 -5.74 -1.35 9.83
C PRO A 208 -5.52 0.02 9.17
N VAL A 209 -5.60 1.10 9.96
CA VAL A 209 -5.38 2.47 9.50
C VAL A 209 -3.89 2.80 9.49
N LEU A 210 -3.11 2.26 10.44
CA LEU A 210 -1.67 2.45 10.50
C LEU A 210 -1.01 1.29 9.76
N ILE A 211 -0.77 1.48 8.48
CA ILE A 211 -0.17 0.45 7.63
C ILE A 211 1.26 0.16 8.13
N PRO A 212 1.54 -1.00 8.73
CA PRO A 212 2.91 -1.38 9.02
C PRO A 212 3.43 -2.07 7.75
N THR A 213 4.43 -1.49 7.10
CA THR A 213 5.14 -2.14 5.98
C THR A 213 6.61 -2.29 6.33
N GLY A 214 7.13 -3.53 6.31
CA GLY A 214 8.57 -3.78 6.23
C GLY A 214 9.10 -4.79 7.24
N ALA A 215 9.79 -5.81 6.71
CA ALA A 215 10.28 -7.00 7.40
C ALA A 215 11.66 -6.83 8.05
N GLY A 216 11.94 -7.75 8.97
CA GLY A 216 13.27 -8.08 9.50
C GLY A 216 13.28 -9.36 10.34
N SER A 217 12.11 -9.79 10.84
CA SER A 217 11.92 -10.99 11.66
C SER A 217 10.72 -11.79 11.16
N ILE A 218 10.78 -13.13 11.30
CA ILE A 218 9.60 -14.01 11.16
C ILE A 218 8.57 -13.79 12.28
N TRP A 219 8.96 -13.10 13.35
CA TRP A 219 8.12 -12.65 14.46
C TRP A 219 7.99 -11.13 14.42
N ASP A 220 7.61 -10.58 13.28
CA ASP A 220 7.35 -9.14 13.19
C ASP A 220 6.11 -8.75 14.02
N PRO A 221 5.98 -7.46 14.41
CA PRO A 221 4.87 -7.02 15.24
C PRO A 221 3.47 -7.34 14.70
N ARG A 222 3.28 -7.41 13.37
CA ARG A 222 2.00 -7.77 12.76
C ARG A 222 1.75 -9.26 12.91
N THR A 223 2.72 -10.12 12.62
CA THR A 223 2.62 -11.56 12.89
C THR A 223 2.25 -11.84 14.36
N ILE A 224 2.91 -11.16 15.32
CA ILE A 224 2.59 -11.31 16.75
C ILE A 224 1.16 -10.83 17.05
N ALA A 225 0.73 -9.70 16.46
CA ALA A 225 -0.62 -9.18 16.61
C ALA A 225 -1.67 -10.16 16.07
N ASP A 226 -1.43 -10.77 14.92
CA ASP A 226 -2.34 -11.77 14.33
C ASP A 226 -2.44 -13.02 15.19
N ILE A 227 -1.33 -13.51 15.74
CA ILE A 227 -1.34 -14.64 16.71
C ILE A 227 -2.18 -14.28 17.95
N ARG A 228 -2.04 -13.07 18.48
CA ARG A 228 -2.84 -12.61 19.64
C ARG A 228 -4.31 -12.43 19.29
N TYR A 229 -4.61 -11.92 18.10
CA TYR A 229 -5.97 -11.82 17.58
C TYR A 229 -6.59 -13.21 17.46
N THR A 230 -5.96 -14.11 16.71
CA THR A 230 -6.46 -15.45 16.42
C THR A 230 -6.59 -16.31 17.68
N SER A 231 -5.66 -16.23 18.63
CA SER A 231 -5.73 -16.95 19.92
C SER A 231 -6.90 -16.50 20.81
N LYS A 232 -7.29 -15.22 20.76
CA LYS A 232 -8.45 -14.71 21.51
C LYS A 232 -9.77 -14.92 20.75
N ALA A 233 -9.77 -14.72 19.44
CA ALA A 233 -10.97 -14.74 18.61
C ALA A 233 -11.37 -16.15 18.13
N GLY A 234 -10.41 -17.10 18.03
CA GLY A 234 -10.65 -18.43 17.45
C GLY A 234 -11.00 -18.40 15.96
N LYS A 235 -10.61 -17.33 15.25
CA LYS A 235 -10.95 -17.07 13.84
C LYS A 235 -9.71 -16.67 13.06
N TYR A 236 -9.67 -16.98 11.77
CA TYR A 236 -8.64 -16.48 10.87
C TYR A 236 -8.83 -14.97 10.59
N VAL A 237 -7.74 -14.31 10.19
CA VAL A 237 -7.76 -12.88 9.85
C VAL A 237 -8.36 -12.70 8.45
N LEU A 238 -9.24 -11.69 8.32
CA LEU A 238 -9.78 -11.25 7.04
C LEU A 238 -9.08 -9.95 6.61
N ARG A 239 -8.84 -9.82 5.31
CA ARG A 239 -8.22 -8.62 4.72
C ARG A 239 -8.80 -8.35 3.33
N GLY A 240 -8.77 -7.09 2.92
CA GLY A 240 -8.91 -6.69 1.50
C GLY A 240 -7.54 -6.57 0.80
N PHE A 241 -7.53 -6.20 -0.47
CA PHE A 241 -6.33 -6.13 -1.33
C PHE A 241 -5.70 -7.50 -1.64
N GLY A 242 -4.65 -7.49 -2.47
CA GLY A 242 -3.88 -8.67 -2.84
C GLY A 242 -2.67 -8.90 -1.93
N THR A 243 -1.82 -9.86 -2.30
CA THR A 243 -0.62 -10.23 -1.52
C THR A 243 0.27 -9.05 -1.17
N GLU A 244 0.86 -9.10 0.03
CA GLU A 244 1.87 -8.15 0.49
C GLU A 244 3.30 -8.70 0.31
N ARG A 245 3.43 -9.92 -0.22
CA ARG A 245 4.73 -10.56 -0.42
C ARG A 245 5.51 -9.85 -1.52
N ARG A 246 6.82 -9.85 -1.36
CA ARG A 246 7.73 -9.54 -2.45
C ARG A 246 7.80 -10.75 -3.38
N LEU A 247 7.25 -10.60 -4.58
CA LEU A 247 7.21 -11.62 -5.62
C LEU A 247 8.10 -11.17 -6.80
N PRO A 248 8.57 -12.10 -7.66
CA PRO A 248 9.09 -11.75 -8.98
C PRO A 248 8.07 -10.92 -9.73
N SER A 249 8.48 -9.80 -10.31
CA SER A 249 7.53 -8.81 -10.85
C SER A 249 8.00 -8.22 -12.17
N LEU A 250 7.10 -7.47 -12.82
CA LEU A 250 7.43 -6.73 -14.05
C LEU A 250 8.51 -5.65 -13.81
N ASP A 251 8.77 -5.24 -12.56
CA ASP A 251 9.87 -4.31 -12.22
C ASP A 251 11.25 -4.93 -12.49
N ASP A 252 11.34 -6.27 -12.54
CA ASP A 252 12.57 -7.00 -12.82
C ASP A 252 12.88 -7.14 -14.33
N ILE A 253 12.08 -6.48 -15.19
CA ILE A 253 12.22 -6.47 -16.65
C ILE A 253 12.44 -5.04 -17.12
N ILE A 254 13.35 -4.85 -18.08
CA ILE A 254 13.62 -3.57 -18.73
C ILE A 254 13.31 -3.63 -20.23
N ILE A 255 12.93 -2.50 -20.80
CA ILE A 255 12.67 -2.33 -22.23
C ILE A 255 13.93 -1.78 -22.89
N LEU A 256 14.29 -2.33 -24.04
CA LEU A 256 15.41 -1.88 -24.86
C LEU A 256 14.95 -0.80 -25.85
N PRO A 257 15.45 0.43 -25.75
CA PRO A 257 15.13 1.46 -26.73
C PRO A 257 15.88 1.20 -28.05
N GLY A 258 15.20 1.47 -29.16
CA GLY A 258 15.79 1.52 -30.49
C GLY A 258 16.84 2.63 -30.61
N GLN A 259 17.89 2.38 -31.39
CA GLN A 259 18.97 3.30 -31.74
C GLN A 259 19.35 3.13 -33.22
N ALA A 260 20.55 2.62 -33.52
CA ALA A 260 21.03 2.45 -34.89
C ALA A 260 20.54 1.17 -35.57
N SER A 261 20.37 0.07 -34.82
CA SER A 261 19.91 -1.23 -35.36
C SER A 261 18.40 -1.28 -35.58
N VAL A 262 17.65 -0.57 -34.76
CA VAL A 262 16.19 -0.38 -34.85
C VAL A 262 15.96 1.09 -34.58
N SER A 263 15.44 1.84 -35.55
CA SER A 263 15.16 3.26 -35.34
C SER A 263 13.92 3.43 -34.44
N PRO A 264 13.95 4.31 -33.43
CA PRO A 264 12.78 4.61 -32.63
C PRO A 264 11.73 5.36 -33.48
N VAL A 265 10.46 5.21 -33.11
CA VAL A 265 9.36 6.02 -33.65
C VAL A 265 9.26 7.30 -32.82
N ASP A 266 9.20 8.47 -33.46
CA ASP A 266 9.16 9.75 -32.76
C ASP A 266 7.77 9.95 -32.12
N LYS A 267 7.70 9.83 -30.79
CA LYS A 267 6.48 10.05 -30.00
C LYS A 267 5.73 11.34 -30.33
N TYR A 268 6.45 12.43 -30.57
CA TYR A 268 5.86 13.76 -30.73
C TYR A 268 5.47 14.07 -32.18
N ARG A 269 5.91 13.27 -33.15
CA ARG A 269 5.70 13.53 -34.58
C ARG A 269 5.01 12.40 -35.33
N GLU A 270 5.08 11.17 -34.82
CA GLU A 270 4.54 9.98 -35.46
C GLU A 270 3.41 9.38 -34.62
N ALA A 271 2.38 8.92 -35.30
CA ALA A 271 1.25 8.25 -34.67
C ALA A 271 1.67 6.85 -34.18
N CYS A 272 1.03 6.40 -33.11
CA CYS A 272 1.12 5.03 -32.64
C CYS A 272 -0.26 4.53 -32.26
N ASN A 273 -0.62 3.37 -32.79
CA ASN A 273 -1.92 2.74 -32.55
C ASN A 273 -1.96 2.10 -31.17
N THR A 274 -2.97 2.46 -30.37
CA THR A 274 -3.24 1.91 -29.03
C THR A 274 -4.53 1.09 -28.95
N LYS A 275 -5.28 1.00 -30.05
CA LYS A 275 -6.56 0.30 -30.08
C LYS A 275 -6.38 -1.20 -30.02
N VAL A 276 -7.28 -1.85 -29.29
CA VAL A 276 -7.36 -3.32 -29.20
C VAL A 276 -8.78 -3.77 -29.55
N VAL A 277 -8.89 -4.96 -30.13
CA VAL A 277 -10.16 -5.61 -30.44
C VAL A 277 -10.09 -6.98 -29.78
N LEU A 278 -11.01 -7.26 -28.86
CA LEU A 278 -11.01 -8.49 -28.07
C LEU A 278 -12.26 -9.33 -28.34
N GLY A 279 -12.04 -10.62 -28.49
CA GLY A 279 -13.06 -11.65 -28.59
C GLY A 279 -13.67 -11.82 -29.98
N SER A 280 -12.87 -11.65 -31.03
CA SER A 280 -13.32 -11.80 -32.43
C SER A 280 -13.49 -13.25 -32.89
N ARG A 281 -13.32 -14.24 -32.01
CA ARG A 281 -13.32 -15.66 -32.37
C ARG A 281 -14.71 -16.15 -32.77
N TYR A 282 -15.72 -15.90 -31.93
CA TYR A 282 -17.11 -16.33 -32.17
C TYR A 282 -18.14 -15.20 -32.09
N ALA A 283 -17.83 -14.09 -31.41
CA ALA A 283 -18.80 -13.01 -31.24
C ALA A 283 -18.96 -12.17 -32.52
N GLU A 284 -20.21 -11.83 -32.84
CA GLU A 284 -20.49 -10.91 -33.96
C GLU A 284 -20.00 -9.48 -33.68
N ASN A 285 -20.11 -9.02 -32.43
CA ASN A 285 -19.66 -7.70 -31.99
C ASN A 285 -18.51 -7.85 -30.96
N PRO A 286 -17.24 -7.94 -31.39
CA PRO A 286 -16.12 -7.97 -30.47
C PRO A 286 -16.00 -6.65 -29.68
N LEU A 287 -15.27 -6.68 -28.57
CA LEU A 287 -14.98 -5.50 -27.78
C LEU A 287 -13.90 -4.66 -28.46
N GLU A 288 -14.30 -3.58 -29.12
CA GLU A 288 -13.39 -2.56 -29.65
C GLU A 288 -13.10 -1.49 -28.58
N LEU A 289 -11.81 -1.25 -28.30
CA LEU A 289 -11.35 -0.35 -27.24
C LEU A 289 -10.25 0.58 -27.76
N GLU A 290 -10.23 1.82 -27.25
CA GLU A 290 -9.20 2.83 -27.59
C GLU A 290 -7.88 2.63 -26.83
N THR A 291 -7.91 1.77 -25.81
CA THR A 291 -6.81 1.47 -24.89
C THR A 291 -6.76 -0.03 -24.55
N PRO A 292 -5.57 -0.61 -24.31
CA PRO A 292 -5.44 -1.98 -23.81
C PRO A 292 -5.77 -2.13 -22.32
N VAL A 293 -6.15 -1.06 -21.62
CA VAL A 293 -6.38 -1.06 -20.17
C VAL A 293 -7.87 -1.07 -19.88
N LEU A 294 -8.35 -2.14 -19.24
CA LEU A 294 -9.74 -2.34 -18.84
C LEU A 294 -9.90 -2.33 -17.32
N ILE A 295 -11.11 -2.06 -16.81
CA ILE A 295 -11.40 -2.15 -15.37
C ILE A 295 -11.81 -3.58 -15.01
N ALA A 296 -11.14 -4.18 -14.03
CA ALA A 296 -11.45 -5.51 -13.53
C ALA A 296 -12.83 -5.59 -12.85
N GLY A 297 -13.46 -6.77 -12.87
CA GLY A 297 -14.72 -7.02 -12.17
C GLY A 297 -14.62 -6.83 -10.66
N MET A 298 -15.29 -5.80 -10.15
CA MET A 298 -15.40 -5.52 -8.72
C MET A 298 -16.87 -5.25 -8.38
N SER A 299 -17.45 -6.12 -7.55
CA SER A 299 -18.89 -6.18 -7.32
C SER A 299 -19.47 -4.96 -6.60
N PHE A 300 -20.67 -4.53 -6.98
CA PHE A 300 -21.54 -3.75 -6.08
C PHE A 300 -21.80 -4.55 -4.79
N GLY A 301 -21.77 -3.86 -3.66
CA GLY A 301 -21.69 -4.46 -2.32
C GLY A 301 -20.27 -4.41 -1.78
N ALA A 302 -19.29 -4.95 -2.52
CA ALA A 302 -17.89 -4.76 -2.15
C ALA A 302 -17.47 -3.30 -2.32
N LEU A 303 -17.90 -2.68 -3.42
CA LEU A 303 -17.79 -1.25 -3.69
C LEU A 303 -19.13 -0.55 -3.50
N SER A 304 -19.08 0.74 -3.20
CA SER A 304 -20.25 1.63 -3.17
C SER A 304 -20.83 1.85 -4.57
N GLU A 305 -22.07 2.29 -4.66
CA GLU A 305 -22.69 2.65 -5.94
C GLU A 305 -21.96 3.81 -6.61
N GLU A 306 -21.53 4.80 -5.84
CA GLU A 306 -20.76 5.95 -6.29
C GLU A 306 -19.46 5.50 -6.97
N CYS A 307 -18.79 4.51 -6.40
CA CYS A 307 -17.58 3.93 -6.96
C CYS A 307 -17.86 3.20 -8.29
N LYS A 308 -18.93 2.42 -8.35
CA LYS A 308 -19.35 1.69 -9.57
C LYS A 308 -19.69 2.66 -10.71
N VAL A 309 -20.46 3.70 -10.43
CA VAL A 309 -20.82 4.75 -11.40
C VAL A 309 -19.58 5.54 -11.85
N ALA A 310 -18.67 5.87 -10.93
CA ALA A 310 -17.43 6.57 -11.28
C ALA A 310 -16.54 5.74 -12.21
N MET A 311 -16.46 4.42 -12.02
CA MET A 311 -15.72 3.52 -12.91
C MET A 311 -16.35 3.46 -14.31
N ALA A 312 -17.68 3.33 -14.40
CA ALA A 312 -18.41 3.34 -15.66
C ALA A 312 -18.20 4.63 -16.46
N LYS A 313 -18.36 5.80 -15.79
CA LYS A 313 -18.07 7.09 -16.42
C LYS A 313 -16.61 7.23 -16.82
N GLY A 314 -15.70 6.85 -15.93
CA GLY A 314 -14.26 6.99 -16.13
C GLY A 314 -13.75 6.17 -17.31
N SER A 315 -14.23 4.93 -17.48
CA SER A 315 -13.88 4.09 -18.63
C SER A 315 -14.47 4.62 -19.94
N ALA A 316 -15.72 5.09 -19.92
CA ALA A 316 -16.37 5.68 -21.09
C ALA A 316 -15.62 6.90 -21.64
N LEU A 317 -15.07 7.76 -20.77
CA LEU A 317 -14.30 8.95 -21.17
C LEU A 317 -13.03 8.64 -21.97
N VAL A 318 -12.54 7.40 -21.93
CA VAL A 318 -11.28 6.98 -22.56
C VAL A 318 -11.44 5.79 -23.50
N GLY A 319 -12.69 5.44 -23.86
CA GLY A 319 -12.97 4.29 -24.74
C GLY A 319 -12.51 2.95 -24.16
N SER A 320 -12.63 2.79 -22.84
CA SER A 320 -12.33 1.56 -22.10
C SER A 320 -13.62 0.88 -21.62
N CYS A 321 -13.50 -0.33 -21.07
CA CYS A 321 -14.62 -1.13 -20.58
C CYS A 321 -14.65 -1.21 -19.05
N ALA A 322 -15.84 -0.98 -18.46
CA ALA A 322 -16.12 -1.24 -17.06
C ALA A 322 -16.60 -2.68 -16.85
N ASN A 323 -16.55 -3.19 -15.61
CA ASN A 323 -17.02 -4.54 -15.31
C ASN A 323 -17.82 -4.58 -13.99
N THR A 324 -19.01 -5.17 -14.04
CA THR A 324 -19.96 -5.26 -12.91
C THR A 324 -19.39 -5.99 -11.69
N GLY A 325 -18.60 -7.05 -11.91
CA GLY A 325 -18.22 -8.02 -10.88
C GLY A 325 -19.40 -8.87 -10.39
N GLU A 326 -19.15 -9.76 -9.42
CA GLU A 326 -20.12 -10.79 -8.98
C GLU A 326 -21.41 -10.28 -8.31
N GLY A 327 -21.60 -8.97 -8.17
CA GLY A 327 -22.63 -8.39 -7.31
C GLY A 327 -23.98 -8.15 -7.97
N GLY A 328 -24.11 -8.44 -9.27
CA GLY A 328 -25.17 -7.91 -10.11
C GLY A 328 -24.84 -6.51 -10.65
N MET A 329 -25.76 -5.94 -11.42
CA MET A 329 -25.57 -4.66 -12.11
C MET A 329 -26.49 -3.59 -11.52
N LEU A 330 -25.93 -2.39 -11.32
CA LEU A 330 -26.72 -1.20 -10.98
C LEU A 330 -27.27 -0.57 -12.27
N PRO A 331 -28.55 -0.15 -12.32
CA PRO A 331 -29.10 0.54 -13.50
C PRO A 331 -28.27 1.76 -13.90
N ARG A 332 -27.87 2.58 -12.93
CA ARG A 332 -27.06 3.78 -13.14
C ARG A 332 -25.63 3.48 -13.63
N GLU A 333 -25.07 2.32 -13.27
CA GLU A 333 -23.78 1.87 -13.79
C GLU A 333 -23.87 1.61 -15.29
N ARG A 334 -24.92 0.90 -15.75
CA ARG A 334 -25.17 0.66 -17.17
C ARG A 334 -25.43 1.94 -17.95
N GLU A 335 -26.24 2.85 -17.42
CA GLU A 335 -26.53 4.15 -18.05
C GLU A 335 -25.27 5.00 -18.29
N CYS A 336 -24.28 4.89 -17.41
CA CYS A 336 -23.05 5.69 -17.48
C CYS A 336 -21.92 5.01 -18.27
N ALA A 337 -21.98 3.70 -18.49
CA ALA A 337 -20.96 2.95 -19.19
C ALA A 337 -21.18 3.01 -20.71
N ASP A 338 -20.12 3.31 -21.45
CA ASP A 338 -20.09 3.09 -22.91
C ASP A 338 -20.01 1.58 -23.18
N LYS A 339 -18.94 0.93 -22.69
CA LYS A 339 -18.78 -0.52 -22.68
C LYS A 339 -18.85 -1.07 -21.25
N LEU A 340 -19.71 -2.06 -21.03
CA LEU A 340 -19.85 -2.75 -19.74
C LEU A 340 -19.83 -4.27 -19.91
N MET A 341 -18.88 -4.90 -19.23
CA MET A 341 -18.80 -6.33 -19.09
C MET A 341 -19.61 -6.79 -17.87
N VAL A 342 -20.50 -7.77 -18.08
CA VAL A 342 -21.33 -8.35 -17.02
C VAL A 342 -20.73 -9.69 -16.57
N GLN A 343 -20.73 -9.98 -15.27
CA GLN A 343 -20.04 -11.14 -14.73
C GLN A 343 -21.01 -12.26 -14.36
N TYR A 344 -20.73 -13.47 -14.86
CA TYR A 344 -21.43 -14.71 -14.54
C TYR A 344 -20.56 -15.56 -13.61
N SER A 345 -20.91 -15.65 -12.33
CA SER A 345 -20.12 -16.35 -11.30
C SER A 345 -20.87 -17.49 -10.63
N SER A 346 -20.17 -18.29 -9.84
CA SER A 346 -20.73 -19.44 -9.10
C SER A 346 -21.88 -19.07 -8.15
N GLY A 347 -21.94 -17.82 -7.67
CA GLY A 347 -23.01 -17.34 -6.80
C GLY A 347 -24.29 -16.93 -7.55
N ARG A 348 -24.19 -16.64 -8.86
CA ARG A 348 -25.29 -16.19 -9.74
C ARG A 348 -26.14 -15.04 -9.17
N PHE A 349 -25.53 -14.16 -8.37
CA PHE A 349 -26.25 -13.03 -7.77
C PHE A 349 -26.71 -12.05 -8.86
N GLY A 350 -28.01 -11.78 -8.90
CA GLY A 350 -28.61 -10.85 -9.86
C GLY A 350 -28.54 -11.29 -11.33
N VAL A 351 -28.20 -12.56 -11.60
CA VAL A 351 -28.10 -13.07 -12.97
C VAL A 351 -29.49 -13.44 -13.51
N SER A 352 -29.81 -12.91 -14.68
CA SER A 352 -31.00 -13.22 -15.48
C SER A 352 -30.67 -13.12 -16.97
N ALA A 353 -31.56 -13.56 -17.86
CA ALA A 353 -31.37 -13.37 -19.31
C ALA A 353 -31.26 -11.87 -19.66
N ASP A 354 -32.11 -11.03 -19.07
CA ASP A 354 -32.07 -9.57 -19.26
C ASP A 354 -30.72 -8.97 -18.81
N TYR A 355 -30.16 -9.47 -17.70
CA TYR A 355 -28.84 -9.06 -17.23
C TYR A 355 -27.71 -9.43 -18.20
N LEU A 356 -27.77 -10.61 -18.82
CA LEU A 356 -26.76 -11.04 -19.79
C LEU A 356 -26.89 -10.24 -21.09
N ASN A 357 -28.11 -9.98 -21.56
CA ASN A 357 -28.37 -9.30 -22.83
C ASN A 357 -28.02 -7.81 -22.87
N VAL A 358 -27.77 -7.18 -21.72
CA VAL A 358 -27.38 -5.77 -21.63
C VAL A 358 -25.86 -5.57 -21.51
N GLY A 359 -25.08 -6.65 -21.40
CA GLY A 359 -23.63 -6.59 -21.38
C GLY A 359 -23.05 -6.47 -22.78
N ASP A 360 -21.97 -5.71 -22.94
CA ASP A 360 -21.17 -5.67 -24.18
C ASP A 360 -20.20 -6.86 -24.27
N ALA A 361 -20.05 -7.60 -23.18
CA ALA A 361 -19.31 -8.86 -23.05
C ALA A 361 -19.75 -9.58 -21.77
N ILE A 362 -19.60 -10.90 -21.74
CA ILE A 362 -19.90 -11.71 -20.56
C ILE A 362 -18.60 -12.28 -19.98
N GLU A 363 -18.33 -12.06 -18.70
CA GLU A 363 -17.20 -12.66 -18.00
C GLU A 363 -17.64 -13.84 -17.12
N VAL A 364 -17.34 -15.06 -17.53
CA VAL A 364 -17.52 -16.27 -16.72
C VAL A 364 -16.38 -16.34 -15.70
N LYS A 365 -16.68 -16.07 -14.43
CA LYS A 365 -15.69 -16.09 -13.36
C LYS A 365 -15.55 -17.48 -12.75
N ILE A 366 -14.40 -18.11 -13.01
CA ILE A 366 -13.97 -19.35 -12.36
C ILE A 366 -13.14 -19.05 -11.12
N GLY A 367 -12.21 -18.08 -11.21
CA GLY A 367 -11.29 -17.74 -10.12
C GLY A 367 -10.93 -16.27 -10.05
N GLN A 368 -10.08 -15.91 -9.08
CA GLN A 368 -9.46 -14.59 -8.93
C GLN A 368 -8.15 -14.70 -8.15
N GLY A 369 -7.31 -13.66 -8.24
CA GLY A 369 -5.97 -13.61 -7.64
C GLY A 369 -5.90 -13.76 -6.13
N ALA A 370 -6.74 -13.04 -5.40
CA ALA A 370 -6.69 -13.00 -3.93
C ALA A 370 -7.15 -14.30 -3.25
N LYS A 371 -7.87 -15.17 -3.97
CA LYS A 371 -8.46 -16.39 -3.40
C LYS A 371 -8.77 -17.45 -4.45
N PRO A 372 -7.77 -17.91 -5.21
CA PRO A 372 -7.95 -19.04 -6.11
C PRO A 372 -8.49 -20.25 -5.34
N GLY A 373 -9.50 -20.92 -5.89
CA GLY A 373 -10.17 -22.06 -5.25
C GLY A 373 -11.21 -21.69 -4.18
N MET A 374 -11.58 -20.40 -4.01
CA MET A 374 -12.71 -19.97 -3.19
C MET A 374 -13.62 -18.99 -3.96
N GLY A 375 -14.90 -18.94 -3.57
CA GLY A 375 -15.86 -18.00 -4.14
C GLY A 375 -15.79 -16.59 -3.53
N GLY A 376 -16.57 -15.68 -4.09
CA GLY A 376 -16.80 -14.33 -3.58
C GLY A 376 -17.19 -14.31 -2.09
N HIS A 377 -16.80 -13.23 -1.40
CA HIS A 377 -17.15 -13.03 0.01
C HIS A 377 -17.65 -11.59 0.15
N LEU A 378 -18.87 -11.44 0.60
CA LEU A 378 -19.41 -10.16 1.05
C LEU A 378 -20.01 -10.38 2.44
N LEU A 379 -19.47 -9.69 3.43
CA LEU A 379 -19.93 -9.81 4.82
C LEU A 379 -21.28 -9.12 5.00
N ALA A 380 -22.07 -9.64 5.94
CA ALA A 380 -23.40 -9.17 6.33
C ALA A 380 -23.47 -7.67 6.58
N GLU A 381 -22.43 -7.09 7.19
CA GLU A 381 -22.30 -5.65 7.46
C GLU A 381 -22.39 -4.79 6.19
N LYS A 382 -22.13 -5.37 5.02
CA LYS A 382 -22.18 -4.72 3.70
C LYS A 382 -23.36 -5.16 2.85
N VAL A 383 -24.27 -5.97 3.39
CA VAL A 383 -25.51 -6.36 2.71
C VAL A 383 -26.59 -5.36 3.11
N SER A 384 -26.57 -4.20 2.45
CA SER A 384 -27.60 -3.16 2.57
C SER A 384 -28.90 -3.59 1.87
N PRO A 385 -30.05 -2.92 2.09
CA PRO A 385 -31.30 -3.24 1.41
C PRO A 385 -31.17 -3.29 -0.11
N LYS A 386 -30.44 -2.33 -0.71
CA LYS A 386 -30.20 -2.29 -2.15
C LYS A 386 -29.30 -3.43 -2.63
N VAL A 387 -28.29 -3.80 -1.85
CA VAL A 387 -27.43 -4.97 -2.17
C VAL A 387 -28.25 -6.27 -2.10
N ALA A 388 -29.08 -6.43 -1.07
CA ALA A 388 -29.95 -7.59 -0.90
C ALA A 388 -30.93 -7.74 -2.06
N GLU A 389 -31.56 -6.63 -2.47
CA GLU A 389 -32.47 -6.57 -3.62
C GLU A 389 -31.78 -6.99 -4.92
N ILE A 390 -30.66 -6.36 -5.28
CA ILE A 390 -29.94 -6.64 -6.53
C ILE A 390 -29.43 -8.09 -6.58
N ARG A 391 -28.97 -8.62 -5.45
CA ARG A 391 -28.42 -9.98 -5.38
C ARG A 391 -29.49 -11.06 -5.21
N GLY A 392 -30.72 -10.71 -4.83
CA GLY A 392 -31.77 -11.66 -4.50
C GLY A 392 -31.49 -12.47 -3.23
N ILE A 393 -30.90 -11.85 -2.21
CA ILE A 393 -30.52 -12.52 -0.94
C ILE A 393 -31.19 -11.85 0.27
N PRO A 394 -31.29 -12.53 1.43
CA PRO A 394 -31.78 -11.91 2.66
C PRO A 394 -30.90 -10.74 3.13
N LEU A 395 -31.54 -9.73 3.73
CA LEU A 395 -30.85 -8.60 4.33
C LEU A 395 -29.96 -9.04 5.50
N GLY A 396 -28.75 -8.50 5.58
CA GLY A 396 -27.86 -8.71 6.74
C GLY A 396 -27.30 -10.13 6.88
N THR A 397 -27.29 -10.93 5.81
CA THR A 397 -26.63 -12.24 5.77
C THR A 397 -25.36 -12.21 4.95
N ASP A 398 -24.32 -12.94 5.37
CA ASP A 398 -23.12 -13.10 4.55
C ASP A 398 -23.47 -13.71 3.19
N ALA A 399 -22.95 -13.12 2.12
CA ALA A 399 -23.03 -13.68 0.76
C ALA A 399 -21.70 -14.33 0.41
N LEU A 400 -21.63 -15.64 0.59
CA LEU A 400 -20.49 -16.49 0.27
C LEU A 400 -20.79 -17.29 -0.99
N SER A 401 -20.09 -16.98 -2.08
CA SER A 401 -20.25 -17.74 -3.32
C SER A 401 -19.61 -19.13 -3.16
N PRO A 402 -20.16 -20.19 -3.79
CA PRO A 402 -19.49 -21.49 -3.87
C PRO A 402 -18.12 -21.39 -4.53
N ALA A 403 -17.19 -22.28 -4.15
CA ALA A 403 -15.83 -22.34 -4.73
C ALA A 403 -15.79 -22.75 -6.22
N ARG A 404 -16.87 -23.35 -6.72
CA ARG A 404 -17.06 -23.76 -8.11
C ARG A 404 -18.53 -23.63 -8.48
N PHE A 405 -18.83 -23.59 -9.76
CA PHE A 405 -20.20 -23.80 -10.22
C PHE A 405 -20.72 -25.16 -9.71
N LEU A 406 -21.83 -25.17 -9.00
CA LEU A 406 -22.36 -26.39 -8.39
C LEU A 406 -22.88 -27.38 -9.44
N ASP A 407 -23.26 -26.85 -10.59
CA ASP A 407 -23.78 -27.52 -11.78
C ASP A 407 -22.74 -27.74 -12.89
N ALA A 408 -21.50 -27.29 -12.72
CA ALA A 408 -20.36 -27.70 -13.57
C ALA A 408 -19.33 -28.43 -12.72
N THR A 409 -19.34 -29.76 -12.81
CA THR A 409 -18.59 -30.65 -11.89
C THR A 409 -17.73 -31.67 -12.63
N ARG A 410 -17.92 -31.80 -13.95
CA ARG A 410 -17.26 -32.77 -14.82
C ARG A 410 -16.54 -32.05 -15.96
N PRO A 411 -15.53 -32.69 -16.57
CA PRO A 411 -14.99 -32.23 -17.84
C PRO A 411 -16.12 -32.05 -18.87
N GLY A 412 -16.08 -30.96 -19.63
CA GLY A 412 -17.14 -30.63 -20.59
C GLY A 412 -18.47 -30.22 -19.93
N ASP A 413 -18.46 -29.60 -18.75
CA ASP A 413 -19.61 -28.81 -18.29
C ASP A 413 -19.43 -27.30 -18.54
N LEU A 414 -18.18 -26.84 -18.67
CA LEU A 414 -17.87 -25.42 -18.94
C LEU A 414 -18.26 -25.02 -20.37
N ASP A 415 -18.02 -25.88 -21.35
CA ASP A 415 -18.49 -25.73 -22.74
C ASP A 415 -20.00 -25.52 -22.81
N LYS A 416 -20.79 -26.32 -22.06
CA LYS A 416 -22.25 -26.17 -21.98
C LYS A 416 -22.67 -24.85 -21.36
N HIS A 417 -21.92 -24.35 -20.37
CA HIS A 417 -22.16 -23.04 -19.78
C HIS A 417 -21.86 -21.91 -20.77
N ILE A 418 -20.74 -22.00 -21.49
CA ILE A 418 -20.37 -21.04 -22.53
C ILE A 418 -21.43 -21.05 -23.63
N GLU A 419 -21.82 -22.23 -24.13
CA GLU A 419 -22.86 -22.39 -25.16
C GLU A 419 -24.19 -21.81 -24.71
N LEU A 420 -24.63 -22.08 -23.48
CA LEU A 420 -25.85 -21.48 -22.92
C LEU A 420 -25.80 -19.95 -22.96
N ILE A 421 -24.66 -19.36 -22.59
CA ILE A 421 -24.49 -17.91 -22.59
C ILE A 421 -24.50 -17.37 -24.02
N ARG A 422 -23.90 -18.09 -24.98
CA ARG A 422 -23.95 -17.71 -26.40
C ARG A 422 -25.37 -17.70 -26.93
N GLU A 423 -26.14 -18.74 -26.65
CA GLU A 423 -27.55 -18.84 -27.05
C GLU A 423 -28.40 -17.74 -26.43
N VAL A 424 -28.18 -17.41 -25.15
CA VAL A 424 -28.91 -16.32 -24.48
C VAL A 424 -28.60 -14.97 -25.13
N THR A 425 -27.33 -14.73 -25.46
CA THR A 425 -26.84 -13.48 -26.05
C THR A 425 -26.94 -13.43 -27.58
N ASP A 426 -27.56 -14.43 -28.21
CA ASP A 426 -27.69 -14.57 -29.66
C ASP A 426 -26.36 -14.39 -30.41
N TRP A 427 -25.28 -14.93 -29.84
CA TRP A 427 -23.91 -14.87 -30.37
C TRP A 427 -23.37 -13.44 -30.59
N GLN A 428 -24.03 -12.42 -30.04
CA GLN A 428 -23.74 -11.02 -30.31
C GLN A 428 -22.46 -10.52 -29.62
N VAL A 429 -22.13 -11.06 -28.44
CA VAL A 429 -21.09 -10.49 -27.56
C VAL A 429 -20.05 -11.53 -27.16
N PRO A 430 -18.79 -11.13 -26.90
CA PRO A 430 -17.74 -12.06 -26.55
C PRO A 430 -17.88 -12.61 -25.13
N ILE A 431 -17.44 -13.85 -24.97
CA ILE A 431 -17.36 -14.54 -23.69
C ILE A 431 -15.92 -14.57 -23.22
N VAL A 432 -15.67 -13.88 -22.12
CA VAL A 432 -14.41 -13.88 -21.37
C VAL A 432 -14.49 -14.93 -20.28
N VAL A 433 -13.46 -15.76 -20.11
CA VAL A 433 -13.38 -16.68 -18.97
C VAL A 433 -12.25 -16.26 -18.05
N LYS A 434 -12.59 -15.97 -16.79
CA LYS A 434 -11.65 -15.45 -15.79
C LYS A 434 -11.13 -16.56 -14.87
N LEU A 435 -9.82 -16.73 -14.88
CA LEU A 435 -9.06 -17.70 -14.11
C LEU A 435 -8.27 -17.04 -12.98
N GLY A 436 -8.13 -17.78 -11.88
CA GLY A 436 -7.20 -17.42 -10.81
C GLY A 436 -5.81 -18.03 -11.05
N PRO A 437 -4.80 -17.58 -10.29
CA PRO A 437 -3.43 -18.08 -10.40
C PRO A 437 -3.39 -19.49 -9.78
N GLY A 438 -3.43 -20.52 -10.60
CA GLY A 438 -3.49 -21.92 -10.18
C GLY A 438 -2.60 -22.80 -11.04
N ARG A 439 -3.20 -23.72 -11.78
CA ARG A 439 -2.52 -24.49 -12.82
C ARG A 439 -2.74 -23.81 -14.15
N VAL A 440 -2.22 -22.59 -14.27
CA VAL A 440 -2.63 -21.64 -15.31
C VAL A 440 -2.50 -22.26 -16.69
N LYS A 441 -1.37 -22.92 -16.98
CA LYS A 441 -1.15 -23.60 -18.25
C LYS A 441 -2.26 -24.61 -18.61
N ASP A 442 -2.60 -25.50 -17.69
CA ASP A 442 -3.64 -26.54 -17.90
C ASP A 442 -5.03 -25.89 -18.02
N ASP A 443 -5.30 -24.91 -17.17
CA ASP A 443 -6.60 -24.24 -17.08
C ASP A 443 -6.88 -23.40 -18.34
N VAL A 444 -5.89 -22.68 -18.90
CA VAL A 444 -6.08 -21.92 -20.14
C VAL A 444 -6.34 -22.82 -21.35
N GLN A 445 -5.69 -23.99 -21.41
CA GLN A 445 -5.89 -24.96 -22.49
C GLN A 445 -7.33 -25.48 -22.48
N LEU A 446 -7.80 -25.92 -21.30
CA LEU A 446 -9.16 -26.40 -21.11
C LEU A 446 -10.20 -25.33 -21.48
N VAL A 447 -9.97 -24.09 -21.06
CA VAL A 447 -10.88 -22.97 -21.32
C VAL A 447 -10.91 -22.58 -22.80
N ALA A 448 -9.75 -22.59 -23.47
CA ALA A 448 -9.66 -22.33 -24.91
C ALA A 448 -10.42 -23.39 -25.73
N GLU A 449 -10.30 -24.67 -25.34
CA GLU A 449 -11.05 -25.78 -25.92
C GLU A 449 -12.55 -25.68 -25.64
N ALA A 450 -12.94 -25.20 -24.45
CA ALA A 450 -14.33 -24.99 -24.07
C ALA A 450 -15.04 -23.87 -24.86
N GLY A 451 -14.32 -23.10 -25.68
CA GLY A 451 -14.90 -22.12 -26.60
C GLY A 451 -14.90 -20.68 -26.10
N ALA A 452 -14.01 -20.32 -25.17
CA ALA A 452 -13.82 -18.93 -24.77
C ALA A 452 -13.33 -18.07 -25.96
N ASP A 453 -13.83 -16.83 -26.05
CA ASP A 453 -13.32 -15.82 -26.99
C ASP A 453 -12.06 -15.15 -26.42
N VAL A 454 -12.09 -14.89 -25.12
CA VAL A 454 -11.01 -14.24 -24.37
C VAL A 454 -10.79 -14.99 -23.07
N ILE A 455 -9.53 -15.11 -22.64
CA ILE A 455 -9.19 -15.64 -21.32
C ILE A 455 -8.57 -14.52 -20.50
N SER A 456 -9.09 -14.28 -19.29
CA SER A 456 -8.44 -13.40 -18.34
C SER A 456 -7.78 -14.19 -17.21
N VAL A 457 -6.52 -13.90 -16.92
CA VAL A 457 -5.73 -14.59 -15.90
C VAL A 457 -5.30 -13.60 -14.82
N ASP A 458 -5.64 -13.89 -13.57
CA ASP A 458 -5.13 -13.16 -12.42
C ASP A 458 -3.81 -13.77 -11.93
N GLY A 459 -2.84 -12.93 -11.57
CA GLY A 459 -1.77 -13.29 -10.64
C GLY A 459 -2.19 -13.19 -9.17
N MET A 460 -1.37 -13.75 -8.29
CA MET A 460 -1.56 -13.73 -6.83
C MET A 460 -1.69 -12.31 -6.24
N GLU A 461 -1.18 -11.31 -6.97
CA GLU A 461 -1.26 -9.88 -6.67
C GLU A 461 -2.68 -9.29 -6.86
N GLY A 462 -3.61 -10.07 -7.43
CA GLY A 462 -5.02 -9.68 -7.61
C GLY A 462 -5.69 -9.30 -6.28
N GLY A 463 -6.53 -8.27 -6.31
CA GLY A 463 -7.18 -7.72 -5.12
C GLY A 463 -8.49 -8.42 -4.72
N THR A 464 -8.97 -8.12 -3.51
CA THR A 464 -10.32 -8.50 -3.05
C THR A 464 -10.89 -7.46 -2.08
N GLY A 465 -12.21 -7.40 -1.96
CA GLY A 465 -12.87 -6.69 -0.87
C GLY A 465 -12.80 -7.45 0.46
N ALA A 466 -12.77 -8.79 0.40
CA ALA A 466 -12.68 -9.67 1.56
C ALA A 466 -12.17 -11.06 1.16
N ALA A 467 -11.13 -11.54 1.84
CA ALA A 467 -10.74 -12.96 1.86
C ALA A 467 -9.94 -13.26 3.15
N PRO A 468 -9.83 -14.55 3.53
CA PRO A 468 -8.89 -14.95 4.56
C PRO A 468 -7.46 -14.56 4.15
N GLU A 469 -6.72 -13.89 5.04
CA GLU A 469 -5.36 -13.42 4.76
C GLU A 469 -4.42 -14.59 4.41
N VAL A 470 -4.59 -15.74 5.08
CA VAL A 470 -3.83 -16.96 4.76
C VAL A 470 -4.02 -17.41 3.32
N VAL A 471 -5.20 -17.19 2.72
CA VAL A 471 -5.45 -17.56 1.33
C VAL A 471 -4.76 -16.56 0.40
N ILE A 472 -4.91 -15.26 0.67
CA ILE A 472 -4.27 -14.19 -0.12
C ILE A 472 -2.74 -14.37 -0.18
N GLU A 473 -2.12 -14.76 0.94
CA GLU A 473 -0.65 -14.82 1.07
C GLU A 473 -0.03 -16.17 0.74
N HIS A 474 -0.82 -17.24 0.53
CA HIS A 474 -0.28 -18.59 0.34
C HIS A 474 -0.91 -19.39 -0.82
N THR A 475 -1.80 -18.79 -1.61
CA THR A 475 -2.42 -19.49 -2.74
C THR A 475 -2.17 -18.78 -4.05
N GLY A 476 -1.68 -19.55 -5.03
CA GLY A 476 -1.41 -19.10 -6.39
C GLY A 476 0.04 -18.71 -6.70
N ILE A 477 0.27 -18.41 -7.97
CA ILE A 477 1.55 -17.99 -8.55
C ILE A 477 1.56 -16.49 -8.91
N PRO A 478 2.74 -15.83 -8.95
CA PRO A 478 2.86 -14.41 -9.30
C PRO A 478 2.34 -14.09 -10.69
N THR A 479 1.86 -12.86 -10.91
CA THR A 479 1.37 -12.37 -12.22
C THR A 479 2.35 -12.63 -13.35
N LEU A 480 3.64 -12.42 -13.10
CA LEU A 480 4.67 -12.64 -14.12
C LEU A 480 4.71 -14.11 -14.58
N ALA A 481 4.66 -15.06 -13.65
CA ALA A 481 4.67 -16.49 -13.96
C ALA A 481 3.33 -16.92 -14.60
N ALA A 482 2.21 -16.41 -14.08
CA ALA A 482 0.88 -16.69 -14.62
C ALA A 482 0.76 -16.26 -16.09
N LEU A 483 1.29 -15.09 -16.46
CA LEU A 483 1.31 -14.63 -17.84
C LEU A 483 2.08 -15.60 -18.75
N MET A 484 3.28 -16.01 -18.35
CA MET A 484 4.11 -16.91 -19.15
C MET A 484 3.49 -18.30 -19.29
N GLU A 485 2.90 -18.84 -18.22
CA GLU A 485 2.18 -20.11 -18.28
C GLU A 485 0.95 -20.04 -19.20
N ALA A 486 0.22 -18.92 -19.19
CA ALA A 486 -0.93 -18.72 -20.06
C ALA A 486 -0.52 -18.66 -21.53
N VAL A 487 0.51 -17.88 -21.85
CA VAL A 487 1.05 -17.75 -23.22
C VAL A 487 1.54 -19.09 -23.74
N HIS A 488 2.42 -19.78 -23.00
CA HIS A 488 2.92 -21.09 -23.40
C HIS A 488 1.80 -22.14 -23.51
N GLY A 489 0.81 -22.09 -22.63
CA GLY A 489 -0.35 -22.99 -22.67
C GLY A 489 -1.13 -22.85 -23.98
N LEU A 490 -1.41 -21.61 -24.40
CA LEU A 490 -2.09 -21.32 -25.66
C LEU A 490 -1.23 -21.62 -26.89
N GLU A 491 0.07 -21.36 -26.84
CA GLU A 491 1.01 -21.70 -27.93
C GLU A 491 1.08 -23.20 -28.19
N GLU A 492 1.13 -24.01 -27.12
CA GLU A 492 1.23 -25.48 -27.23
C GLU A 492 0.04 -26.10 -27.95
N ILE A 493 -1.15 -25.54 -27.79
CA ILE A 493 -2.37 -25.98 -28.50
C ILE A 493 -2.65 -25.18 -29.78
N GLY A 494 -1.75 -24.27 -30.17
CA GLY A 494 -1.89 -23.46 -31.39
C GLY A 494 -3.03 -22.43 -31.35
N MET A 495 -3.43 -21.97 -30.16
CA MET A 495 -4.57 -21.05 -29.95
C MET A 495 -4.15 -19.62 -29.61
N LYS A 496 -2.85 -19.31 -29.47
CA LYS A 496 -2.36 -17.98 -29.05
C LYS A 496 -2.81 -16.82 -29.96
N ASP A 497 -2.94 -17.07 -31.26
CA ASP A 497 -3.41 -16.08 -32.25
C ASP A 497 -4.94 -16.12 -32.47
N THR A 498 -5.65 -17.01 -31.77
CA THR A 498 -7.10 -17.23 -31.92
C THR A 498 -7.90 -16.84 -30.67
N VAL A 499 -7.30 -16.96 -29.49
CA VAL A 499 -7.91 -16.62 -28.20
C VAL A 499 -7.14 -15.47 -27.57
N ASP A 500 -7.82 -14.36 -27.32
CA ASP A 500 -7.18 -13.19 -26.72
C ASP A 500 -6.91 -13.42 -25.22
N LEU A 501 -5.81 -12.85 -24.74
CA LEU A 501 -5.35 -12.99 -23.35
C LEU A 501 -5.35 -11.64 -22.62
N ILE A 502 -6.10 -11.57 -21.53
CA ILE A 502 -6.07 -10.43 -20.59
C ILE A 502 -5.31 -10.83 -19.33
N ILE A 503 -4.24 -10.11 -18.97
CA ILE A 503 -3.52 -10.36 -17.71
C ILE A 503 -3.90 -9.34 -16.63
N THR A 504 -3.93 -9.78 -15.37
CA THR A 504 -4.12 -8.89 -14.23
C THR A 504 -3.47 -9.41 -12.95
N GLY A 505 -3.58 -8.63 -11.87
CA GLY A 505 -2.84 -8.81 -10.63
C GLY A 505 -1.65 -7.85 -10.60
N GLY A 506 -1.71 -6.82 -9.75
CA GLY A 506 -0.55 -5.94 -9.54
C GLY A 506 -0.14 -5.03 -10.71
N ILE A 507 -0.95 -4.86 -11.75
CA ILE A 507 -0.69 -3.89 -12.84
C ILE A 507 -0.92 -2.46 -12.32
N ARG A 508 0.12 -1.61 -12.37
CA ARG A 508 0.14 -0.29 -11.71
C ARG A 508 0.49 0.87 -12.64
N SER A 509 1.17 0.63 -13.76
CA SER A 509 1.73 1.68 -14.62
C SER A 509 1.70 1.29 -16.10
N GLY A 510 1.89 2.26 -17.00
CA GLY A 510 1.99 1.95 -18.42
C GLY A 510 3.22 1.12 -18.79
N ALA A 511 4.25 1.11 -17.93
CA ALA A 511 5.38 0.20 -18.05
C ALA A 511 4.99 -1.26 -17.76
N ASP A 512 4.13 -1.50 -16.77
CA ASP A 512 3.58 -2.84 -16.52
C ASP A 512 2.77 -3.31 -17.73
N VAL A 513 1.88 -2.45 -18.26
CA VAL A 513 1.07 -2.75 -19.45
C VAL A 513 1.96 -3.07 -20.66
N ALA A 514 2.96 -2.23 -20.94
CA ALA A 514 3.85 -2.42 -22.08
C ALA A 514 4.60 -3.76 -21.99
N LYS A 515 5.17 -4.07 -20.82
CA LYS A 515 5.87 -5.34 -20.60
C LYS A 515 4.92 -6.54 -20.71
N SER A 516 3.72 -6.44 -20.16
CA SER A 516 2.70 -7.48 -20.29
C SER A 516 2.32 -7.74 -21.74
N MET A 517 2.13 -6.69 -22.54
CA MET A 517 1.82 -6.83 -23.96
C MET A 517 2.96 -7.45 -24.74
N ALA A 518 4.20 -6.98 -24.52
CA ALA A 518 5.39 -7.57 -25.14
C ALA A 518 5.62 -9.04 -24.77
N LEU A 519 5.17 -9.47 -23.59
CA LEU A 519 5.23 -10.87 -23.16
C LEU A 519 4.08 -11.73 -23.72
N GLY A 520 3.13 -11.16 -24.46
CA GLY A 520 2.07 -11.90 -25.15
C GLY A 520 0.64 -11.68 -24.62
N ALA A 521 0.40 -10.72 -23.71
CA ALA A 521 -0.96 -10.31 -23.38
C ALA A 521 -1.53 -9.39 -24.48
N ASP A 522 -2.83 -9.49 -24.73
CA ASP A 522 -3.55 -8.66 -25.70
C ASP A 522 -4.16 -7.42 -25.03
N ALA A 523 -4.45 -7.51 -23.73
CA ALA A 523 -4.88 -6.40 -22.89
C ALA A 523 -4.58 -6.67 -21.40
N VAL A 524 -4.88 -5.69 -20.53
CA VAL A 524 -4.72 -5.82 -19.08
C VAL A 524 -5.95 -5.36 -18.32
N TYR A 525 -6.21 -5.97 -17.15
CA TYR A 525 -7.13 -5.38 -16.18
C TYR A 525 -6.41 -4.63 -15.07
N ILE A 526 -7.00 -3.50 -14.67
CA ILE A 526 -6.69 -2.79 -13.42
C ILE A 526 -7.89 -2.83 -12.47
N GLY A 527 -7.63 -3.12 -11.19
CA GLY A 527 -8.63 -3.03 -10.12
C GLY A 527 -8.16 -2.10 -9.00
N THR A 528 -7.18 -2.55 -8.24
CA THR A 528 -6.58 -1.77 -7.15
C THR A 528 -6.03 -0.43 -7.61
N GLY A 529 -5.35 -0.36 -8.75
CA GLY A 529 -4.84 0.90 -9.32
C GLY A 529 -5.98 1.91 -9.59
N ALA A 530 -7.08 1.46 -10.19
CA ALA A 530 -8.25 2.31 -10.45
C ALA A 530 -8.90 2.81 -9.14
N MET A 531 -9.03 1.94 -8.13
CA MET A 531 -9.51 2.35 -6.81
C MET A 531 -8.60 3.40 -6.15
N ILE A 532 -7.28 3.23 -6.23
CA ILE A 532 -6.32 4.19 -5.68
C ILE A 532 -6.43 5.52 -6.43
N ALA A 533 -6.45 5.50 -7.76
CA ALA A 533 -6.60 6.69 -8.59
C ALA A 533 -7.84 7.51 -8.21
N MET A 534 -8.96 6.86 -7.93
CA MET A 534 -10.20 7.56 -7.57
C MET A 534 -10.17 8.15 -6.15
N GLY A 535 -9.38 7.58 -5.22
CA GLY A 535 -9.21 8.11 -3.87
C GLY A 535 -8.99 7.08 -2.76
N CYS A 536 -8.93 5.77 -3.06
CA CYS A 536 -8.69 4.74 -2.06
C CYS A 536 -7.35 4.96 -1.33
N ARG A 537 -7.38 4.78 0.00
CA ARG A 537 -6.22 4.97 0.88
C ARG A 537 -5.42 3.70 1.15
N ALA A 538 -5.78 2.58 0.51
CA ALA A 538 -5.14 1.28 0.72
C ALA A 538 -5.04 0.83 2.19
N CYS A 539 -6.06 1.17 3.00
CA CYS A 539 -6.17 0.75 4.40
C CYS A 539 -6.59 -0.71 4.61
N ARG A 540 -6.86 -1.46 3.53
CA ARG A 540 -7.08 -2.93 3.52
C ARG A 540 -8.25 -3.47 4.38
N MET A 541 -9.03 -2.58 4.98
CA MET A 541 -10.22 -2.89 5.79
C MET A 541 -11.52 -2.91 4.97
N CYS A 542 -11.43 -3.14 3.67
CA CYS A 542 -12.57 -3.09 2.73
C CYS A 542 -13.74 -4.00 3.16
N TYR A 543 -13.44 -5.09 3.87
CA TYR A 543 -14.42 -6.07 4.35
C TYR A 543 -15.35 -5.52 5.44
N THR A 544 -14.90 -4.53 6.22
CA THR A 544 -15.64 -3.96 7.38
C THR A 544 -16.81 -3.06 6.99
N GLY A 545 -16.88 -2.64 5.71
CA GLY A 545 -17.85 -1.64 5.28
C GLY A 545 -17.59 -0.22 5.81
N LYS A 546 -16.50 0.04 6.55
CA LYS A 546 -16.19 1.34 7.15
C LYS A 546 -15.14 2.14 6.35
N CYS A 547 -15.23 2.14 5.02
CA CYS A 547 -14.27 2.83 4.18
C CYS A 547 -14.33 4.35 4.41
N PRO A 548 -13.24 5.00 4.86
CA PRO A 548 -13.29 6.42 5.27
C PRO A 548 -13.49 7.40 4.11
N VAL A 549 -13.30 6.93 2.87
CA VAL A 549 -13.35 7.72 1.63
C VAL A 549 -14.47 7.30 0.68
N GLY A 550 -15.45 6.53 1.16
CA GLY A 550 -16.65 6.21 0.37
C GLY A 550 -16.49 5.18 -0.75
N VAL A 551 -15.32 4.52 -0.87
CA VAL A 551 -15.04 3.56 -1.96
C VAL A 551 -15.64 2.17 -1.68
N ALA A 552 -15.31 1.57 -0.54
CA ALA A 552 -15.65 0.19 -0.20
C ALA A 552 -16.60 0.10 1.00
N THR A 553 -17.75 0.78 0.92
CA THR A 553 -18.75 0.93 1.99
C THR A 553 -20.16 0.92 1.42
N GLN A 554 -21.14 0.62 2.27
CA GLN A 554 -22.58 0.80 2.00
C GLN A 554 -23.23 1.77 3.01
N ASP A 555 -22.42 2.43 3.85
CA ASP A 555 -22.89 3.44 4.79
C ASP A 555 -23.13 4.75 4.01
N PRO A 556 -24.37 5.28 3.97
CA PRO A 556 -24.70 6.49 3.22
C PRO A 556 -23.80 7.69 3.56
N ILE A 557 -23.45 7.87 4.84
CA ILE A 557 -22.63 9.00 5.31
C ILE A 557 -21.19 8.87 4.78
N LEU A 558 -20.68 7.64 4.67
CA LEU A 558 -19.36 7.39 4.12
C LEU A 558 -19.36 7.46 2.60
N CYS A 559 -20.42 6.97 1.94
CA CYS A 559 -20.59 7.05 0.49
C CYS A 559 -20.58 8.50 -0.02
N GLU A 560 -21.23 9.42 0.68
CA GLU A 560 -21.26 10.86 0.35
C GLU A 560 -19.87 11.51 0.26
N ARG A 561 -18.84 10.88 0.83
CA ARG A 561 -17.45 11.39 0.78
C ARG A 561 -16.78 11.18 -0.58
N LEU A 562 -17.36 10.35 -1.46
CA LEU A 562 -16.83 10.08 -2.79
C LEU A 562 -17.56 10.94 -3.84
N ASP A 563 -16.90 12.00 -4.30
CA ASP A 563 -17.36 12.76 -5.46
C ASP A 563 -17.22 11.91 -6.73
N VAL A 564 -18.36 11.52 -7.31
CA VAL A 564 -18.44 10.61 -8.46
C VAL A 564 -17.77 11.18 -9.70
N ASP A 565 -17.96 12.47 -9.99
CA ASP A 565 -17.47 13.07 -11.23
C ASP A 565 -15.96 13.31 -11.14
N LEU A 566 -15.48 13.78 -9.98
CA LEU A 566 -14.03 13.87 -9.73
C LEU A 566 -13.36 12.50 -9.74
N ALA A 567 -13.98 11.49 -9.14
CA ALA A 567 -13.49 10.11 -9.14
C ALA A 567 -13.41 9.56 -10.57
N ALA A 568 -14.45 9.76 -11.38
CA ALA A 568 -14.49 9.35 -12.78
C ALA A 568 -13.37 10.01 -13.59
N MET A 569 -13.18 11.32 -13.45
CA MET A 569 -12.09 12.05 -14.11
C MET A 569 -10.71 11.52 -13.71
N ARG A 570 -10.50 11.18 -12.44
CA ARG A 570 -9.23 10.61 -11.96
C ARG A 570 -8.96 9.23 -12.53
N VAL A 571 -9.98 8.37 -12.59
CA VAL A 571 -9.89 7.03 -13.23
C VAL A 571 -9.56 7.17 -14.72
N ALA A 572 -10.27 8.06 -15.44
CA ALA A 572 -10.01 8.36 -16.84
C ALA A 572 -8.58 8.85 -17.06
N ASN A 573 -8.11 9.81 -16.27
CA ASN A 573 -6.74 10.33 -16.36
C ASN A 573 -5.69 9.25 -16.09
N TYR A 574 -5.94 8.34 -15.15
CA TYR A 574 -5.03 7.24 -14.85
C TYR A 574 -4.92 6.26 -16.01
N ILE A 575 -6.05 5.80 -16.56
CA ILE A 575 -6.07 4.93 -17.75
C ILE A 575 -5.40 5.61 -18.94
N LYS A 576 -5.68 6.90 -19.17
CA LYS A 576 -5.05 7.69 -20.23
C LYS A 576 -3.53 7.80 -20.04
N SER A 577 -3.06 8.04 -18.81
CA SER A 577 -1.62 8.09 -18.50
C SER A 577 -0.95 6.76 -18.79
N MET A 578 -1.53 5.65 -18.31
CA MET A 578 -1.01 4.30 -18.57
C MET A 578 -0.93 4.03 -20.08
N THR A 579 -1.95 4.41 -20.84
CA THR A 579 -2.00 4.25 -22.30
C THR A 579 -0.90 5.05 -23.00
N GLU A 580 -0.71 6.32 -22.64
CA GLU A 580 0.34 7.18 -23.22
C GLU A 580 1.76 6.74 -22.82
N GLU A 581 1.93 6.21 -21.60
CA GLU A 581 3.18 5.60 -21.15
C GLU A 581 3.50 4.33 -21.97
N THR A 582 2.52 3.44 -22.15
CA THR A 582 2.68 2.23 -22.98
C THR A 582 3.03 2.57 -24.42
N LYS A 583 2.29 3.51 -25.01
CA LYS A 583 2.54 4.04 -26.35
C LYS A 583 3.96 4.59 -26.48
N MET A 584 4.39 5.41 -25.52
CA MET A 584 5.74 5.97 -25.50
C MET A 584 6.81 4.89 -25.44
N LEU A 585 6.62 3.85 -24.62
CA LEU A 585 7.56 2.74 -24.52
C LEU A 585 7.61 1.90 -25.80
N ALA A 586 6.47 1.65 -26.43
CA ALA A 586 6.39 0.98 -27.74
C ALA A 586 7.16 1.75 -28.82
N GLN A 587 6.93 3.06 -28.89
CA GLN A 587 7.60 3.95 -29.85
C GLN A 587 9.11 4.01 -29.62
N LEU A 588 9.55 4.03 -28.35
CA LEU A 588 10.96 4.00 -28.01
C LEU A 588 11.66 2.72 -28.48
N ALA A 589 11.00 1.57 -28.53
CA ALA A 589 11.59 0.36 -29.12
C ALA A 589 11.38 0.24 -30.64
N GLY A 590 10.80 1.25 -31.29
CA GLY A 590 10.65 1.31 -32.75
C GLY A 590 9.29 0.87 -33.28
N HIS A 591 8.27 0.77 -32.44
CA HIS A 591 6.94 0.30 -32.84
C HIS A 591 5.91 1.42 -32.91
N ASN A 592 5.15 1.45 -34.01
CA ASN A 592 4.02 2.37 -34.22
C ASN A 592 2.65 1.73 -33.92
N ASP A 593 2.64 0.55 -33.32
CA ASP A 593 1.45 -0.15 -32.83
C ASP A 593 1.88 -0.93 -31.59
N ILE A 594 1.19 -0.73 -30.48
CA ILE A 594 1.54 -1.37 -29.20
C ILE A 594 1.44 -2.90 -29.25
N ARG A 595 0.70 -3.46 -30.22
CA ARG A 595 0.56 -4.91 -30.42
C ARG A 595 1.77 -5.55 -31.13
N LYS A 596 2.69 -4.73 -31.66
CA LYS A 596 3.94 -5.22 -32.26
C LYS A 596 5.07 -5.37 -31.24
N PHE A 597 4.83 -4.95 -30.00
CA PHE A 597 5.78 -5.11 -28.92
C PHE A 597 6.03 -6.57 -28.66
N SER A 598 7.29 -6.95 -28.46
CA SER A 598 7.70 -8.35 -28.47
C SER A 598 8.71 -8.67 -27.36
N PRO A 599 8.93 -9.96 -27.05
CA PRO A 599 9.93 -10.35 -26.06
C PRO A 599 11.36 -9.92 -26.42
N ASP A 600 11.65 -9.70 -27.72
CA ASP A 600 12.97 -9.25 -28.17
C ASP A 600 13.30 -7.82 -27.73
N ASP A 601 12.27 -7.00 -27.51
CA ASP A 601 12.36 -5.64 -26.99
C ASP A 601 12.65 -5.60 -25.48
N LEU A 602 12.66 -6.76 -24.80
CA LEU A 602 12.78 -6.88 -23.34
C LEU A 602 14.09 -7.55 -22.90
N ARG A 603 14.56 -7.20 -21.70
CA ARG A 603 15.62 -7.93 -20.99
C ARG A 603 15.25 -8.14 -19.53
N ALA A 604 15.61 -9.30 -18.99
CA ALA A 604 15.49 -9.58 -17.57
C ALA A 604 16.69 -8.98 -16.82
N LEU A 605 16.43 -8.32 -15.68
CA LEU A 605 17.47 -7.72 -14.83
C LEU A 605 18.14 -8.73 -13.89
N ASN A 606 17.52 -9.90 -13.68
CA ASN A 606 18.06 -10.95 -12.83
C ASN A 606 17.79 -12.34 -13.41
N SER A 607 18.54 -13.34 -12.94
CA SER A 607 18.50 -14.72 -13.44
C SER A 607 17.16 -15.42 -13.22
N ASP A 608 16.46 -15.07 -12.15
CA ASP A 608 15.20 -15.72 -11.80
C ASP A 608 14.10 -15.28 -12.77
N THR A 609 14.05 -13.99 -13.06
CA THR A 609 13.16 -13.41 -14.08
C THR A 609 13.46 -13.96 -15.46
N ALA A 610 14.74 -14.11 -15.83
CA ALA A 610 15.13 -14.72 -17.10
C ALA A 610 14.64 -16.17 -17.22
N LYS A 611 14.73 -16.96 -16.15
CA LYS A 611 14.23 -18.35 -16.12
C LYS A 611 12.71 -18.45 -16.18
N ILE A 612 12.00 -17.53 -15.52
CA ILE A 612 10.53 -17.50 -15.52
C ILE A 612 10.00 -17.12 -16.90
N THR A 613 10.61 -16.13 -17.54
CA THR A 613 10.09 -15.50 -18.76
C THR A 613 10.70 -16.02 -20.05
N GLY A 614 11.84 -16.72 -19.97
CA GLY A 614 12.65 -17.05 -21.15
C GLY A 614 13.36 -15.84 -21.77
N LEU A 615 13.23 -14.64 -21.20
CA LEU A 615 13.92 -13.44 -21.67
C LEU A 615 15.43 -13.56 -21.51
N ARG A 616 16.17 -12.92 -22.42
CA ARG A 616 17.62 -12.73 -22.28
C ARG A 616 17.94 -11.88 -21.04
N LEU A 617 18.93 -12.32 -20.26
CA LEU A 617 19.46 -11.56 -19.14
C LEU A 617 20.17 -10.29 -19.66
N THR A 618 20.11 -9.18 -18.93
CA THR A 618 20.88 -7.99 -19.29
C THR A 618 22.37 -8.31 -19.43
N GLY A 619 22.95 -7.90 -20.55
CA GLY A 619 24.35 -8.18 -20.89
C GLY A 619 24.58 -9.45 -21.72
N LEU A 620 23.52 -10.20 -22.07
CA LEU A 620 23.54 -11.37 -22.97
C LEU A 620 22.71 -11.16 -24.24
#